data_AF-A0A285EHZ9-F1
#
_entry.id   AF-A0A285EHZ9-F1
#
_cell.length_a   1.000
_cell.length_b   1.000
_cell.length_c   1.000
_cell.angle_alpha   90.00
_cell.angle_beta   90.00
_cell.angle_gamma   90.00
#
_symmetry.space_group_name_H-M   'P 1'
#
loop_
_entity.id
_entity.type
_entity.pdbx_description
1 polymer ?
#
loop_
_entity_poly.entity_id
_entity_poly.type
_entity_poly.pdbx_seq_one_letter_code
_entity_poly.pdbx_strand_id
1 'polypeptide(L)'
;MRPLMQTSSVRRGRHRSPRALAGGPRAVPPAEPVRRRPRPRGELPEPESPARRALLHAVAVGAVVCTLVYLVWRIGWTMPDGAARWLGVPFLVLELHGFLALVLFVITTWDVEPTRERLRTAPITGPQPRVTVLVATYDERLERLLPTVAAVLAMHGDHETWILDDGDRPEVAEMAAALGARYVTRPVHDHAKAGDLNSALRLVTTELIAVFDADHVPEPDFLTRTVPYFADERLALVQTPQDFYNTASFEHHHPGSSLHEESLFYRVIQAGKHTAGAAFWCGTNAVLRVSALREVGGVATETLTEDFHTTMRLHRAGWRTAYHNEVLASGLAAGTPAAFYAQRRRWGPVPCRCCAPTTP
;
A
#
# COMPACT_ATOMS: atom_id res chain seq x y z
N MET A 1 93.29 3.06 47.57
CA MET A 1 94.02 2.30 46.54
C MET A 1 93.02 1.60 45.64
N ARG A 2 93.19 1.63 44.30
CA ARG A 2 92.60 0.65 43.35
C ARG A 2 93.33 -0.70 43.56
N PRO A 3 92.71 -1.89 43.31
CA PRO A 3 92.34 -2.43 41.97
C PRO A 3 90.91 -3.07 41.96
N LEU A 4 90.34 -3.68 40.89
CA LEU A 4 90.71 -3.89 39.47
C LEU A 4 89.43 -3.89 38.57
N MET A 5 89.41 -4.65 37.46
CA MET A 5 88.32 -4.89 36.50
C MET A 5 88.06 -6.39 36.29
N GLN A 6 86.83 -6.75 35.87
CA GLN A 6 86.51 -7.76 34.84
C GLN A 6 85.00 -7.66 34.51
N THR A 7 84.56 -6.93 33.48
CA THR A 7 84.38 -7.35 32.07
C THR A 7 83.84 -8.77 31.86
N SER A 8 82.57 -8.88 31.44
CA SER A 8 82.16 -9.89 30.45
C SER A 8 81.11 -9.29 29.50
N SER A 9 81.20 -9.61 28.21
CA SER A 9 80.32 -9.08 27.16
C SER A 9 79.33 -10.16 26.71
N VAL A 10 78.04 -9.85 26.78
CA VAL A 10 77.00 -10.72 26.21
C VAL A 10 76.59 -10.19 24.83
N ARG A 11 76.66 -11.08 23.84
CA ARG A 11 76.49 -10.77 22.41
C ARG A 11 75.08 -10.27 22.10
N ARG A 12 74.98 -9.23 21.25
CA ARG A 12 73.72 -8.85 20.59
C ARG A 12 73.28 -9.99 19.65
N GLY A 13 72.23 -10.72 20.03
CA GLY A 13 71.55 -11.67 19.16
C GLY A 13 70.81 -10.93 18.04
N ARG A 14 71.13 -11.24 16.78
CA ARG A 14 70.38 -10.75 15.61
C ARG A 14 69.05 -11.52 15.49
N HIS A 15 67.99 -11.04 16.14
CA HIS A 15 66.64 -11.50 15.78
C HIS A 15 66.23 -10.91 14.43
N ARG A 16 65.95 -11.79 13.47
CA ARG A 16 65.39 -11.44 12.16
C ARG A 16 63.99 -10.86 12.34
N SER A 17 63.66 -9.80 11.61
CA SER A 17 62.30 -9.24 11.60
C SER A 17 61.25 -10.29 11.24
N PRO A 18 60.12 -10.35 11.95
CA PRO A 18 58.93 -11.01 11.44
C PRO A 18 58.48 -10.30 10.16
N ARG A 19 58.26 -11.07 9.07
CA ARG A 19 57.59 -10.54 7.89
C ARG A 19 56.20 -10.03 8.29
N ALA A 20 55.86 -8.81 7.88
CA ALA A 20 54.51 -8.31 8.04
C ALA A 20 53.53 -9.21 7.27
N LEU A 21 52.64 -9.90 7.99
CA LEU A 21 51.48 -10.56 7.42
C LEU A 21 50.44 -9.50 7.07
N ALA A 22 50.66 -8.84 5.94
CA ALA A 22 49.68 -7.96 5.31
C ALA A 22 48.54 -8.81 4.73
N GLY A 23 47.63 -9.21 5.63
CA GLY A 23 46.50 -10.09 5.35
C GLY A 23 45.30 -9.71 6.20
N GLY A 24 44.90 -8.43 6.15
CA GLY A 24 43.60 -8.02 6.68
C GLY A 24 42.46 -8.78 5.98
N PRO A 25 41.28 -8.91 6.62
CA PRO A 25 40.15 -9.58 5.99
C PRO A 25 39.89 -8.92 4.63
N ARG A 26 39.88 -9.73 3.56
CA ARG A 26 39.45 -9.25 2.24
C ARG A 26 38.05 -8.70 2.43
N ALA A 27 37.90 -7.39 2.26
CA ALA A 27 36.59 -6.77 2.19
C ALA A 27 35.82 -7.54 1.10
N VAL A 28 34.71 -8.16 1.49
CA VAL A 28 33.71 -8.59 0.53
C VAL A 28 33.35 -7.32 -0.24
N PRO A 29 33.59 -7.24 -1.56
CA PRO A 29 33.17 -6.05 -2.30
C PRO A 29 31.69 -5.86 -2.01
N PRO A 30 31.22 -4.64 -1.66
CA PRO A 30 29.80 -4.43 -1.44
C PRO A 30 29.10 -4.95 -2.69
N ALA A 31 28.21 -5.92 -2.51
CA ALA A 31 27.45 -6.49 -3.62
C ALA A 31 26.89 -5.30 -4.41
N GLU A 32 27.18 -5.22 -5.71
CA GLU A 32 26.76 -4.07 -6.51
C GLU A 32 25.28 -3.85 -6.23
N PRO A 33 24.89 -2.67 -5.69
CA PRO A 33 23.49 -2.43 -5.41
C PRO A 33 22.82 -2.57 -6.76
N VAL A 34 21.96 -3.58 -6.91
CA VAL A 34 21.24 -3.85 -8.15
C VAL A 34 20.53 -2.55 -8.47
N ARG A 35 21.07 -1.78 -9.43
CA ARG A 35 20.60 -0.43 -9.77
C ARG A 35 19.31 -0.55 -10.57
N ARG A 36 18.29 -1.15 -9.96
CA ARG A 36 16.90 -0.77 -10.22
C ARG A 36 16.86 0.71 -9.91
N ARG A 37 16.78 1.53 -10.98
CA ARG A 37 16.44 2.94 -10.84
C ARG A 37 15.19 3.01 -9.94
N PRO A 38 15.09 3.99 -9.02
CA PRO A 38 13.79 4.34 -8.47
C PRO A 38 12.83 4.47 -9.65
N ARG A 39 11.65 3.82 -9.56
CA ARG A 39 10.69 3.86 -10.67
C ARG A 39 10.40 5.33 -11.01
N PRO A 40 10.46 5.74 -12.29
CA PRO A 40 9.83 6.98 -12.71
C PRO A 40 8.37 6.98 -12.24
N ARG A 41 7.85 8.16 -11.87
CA ARG A 41 6.42 8.30 -11.64
C ARG A 41 5.67 8.08 -12.95
N GLY A 42 4.45 7.55 -12.90
CA GLY A 42 3.65 7.32 -14.09
C GLY A 42 4.11 6.16 -15.00
N GLU A 43 4.82 5.16 -14.47
CA GLU A 43 5.20 3.94 -15.19
C GLU A 43 4.69 2.65 -14.51
N LEU A 44 3.96 1.84 -15.28
CA LEU A 44 3.58 0.48 -14.88
C LEU A 44 4.83 -0.39 -14.63
N PRO A 45 4.74 -1.39 -13.73
CA PRO A 45 5.73 -2.46 -13.64
C PRO A 45 6.10 -3.05 -15.00
N GLU A 46 7.40 -3.26 -15.21
CA GLU A 46 7.84 -4.09 -16.33
C GLU A 46 7.52 -5.56 -16.05
N PRO A 47 7.02 -6.30 -17.06
CA PRO A 47 6.48 -7.62 -16.86
C PRO A 47 7.55 -8.62 -16.44
N GLU A 48 7.17 -9.56 -15.58
CA GLU A 48 8.11 -10.59 -15.15
C GLU A 48 8.50 -11.52 -16.31
N SER A 49 9.80 -11.77 -16.48
CA SER A 49 10.25 -12.70 -17.51
C SER A 49 9.72 -14.12 -17.21
N PRO A 50 9.37 -14.93 -18.24
CA PRO A 50 8.80 -16.26 -18.01
C PRO A 50 9.65 -17.16 -17.11
N ALA A 51 10.98 -17.07 -17.22
CA ALA A 51 11.93 -17.78 -16.36
C ALA A 51 11.89 -17.29 -14.90
N ARG A 52 11.76 -15.97 -14.66
CA ARG A 52 11.64 -15.42 -13.30
C ARG A 52 10.30 -15.80 -12.67
N ARG A 53 9.19 -15.74 -13.41
CA ARG A 53 7.87 -16.20 -12.96
C ARG A 53 7.90 -17.68 -12.59
N ALA A 54 8.44 -18.54 -13.47
CA ALA A 54 8.58 -19.97 -13.19
C ALA A 54 9.45 -20.26 -11.95
N LEU A 55 10.54 -19.51 -11.75
CA LEU A 55 11.35 -19.61 -10.52
C LEU A 55 10.57 -19.20 -9.27
N LEU A 56 9.79 -18.11 -9.33
CA LEU A 56 8.95 -17.67 -8.20
C LEU A 56 7.85 -18.68 -7.86
N HIS A 57 7.17 -19.24 -8.87
CA HIS A 57 6.21 -20.34 -8.68
C HIS A 57 6.86 -21.57 -8.07
N ALA A 58 8.04 -21.99 -8.56
CA ALA A 58 8.78 -23.13 -8.01
C ALA A 58 9.22 -22.90 -6.55
N VAL A 59 9.68 -21.69 -6.20
CA VAL A 59 10.01 -21.31 -4.82
C VAL A 59 8.77 -21.28 -3.93
N ALA A 60 7.65 -20.75 -4.42
CA ALA A 60 6.39 -20.70 -3.67
C ALA A 60 5.82 -22.10 -3.38
N VAL A 61 5.77 -22.98 -4.38
CA VAL A 61 5.38 -24.39 -4.22
C VAL A 61 6.36 -25.12 -3.30
N GLY A 62 7.66 -24.91 -3.49
CA GLY A 62 8.70 -25.48 -2.64
C GLY A 62 8.57 -25.07 -1.17
N ALA A 63 8.23 -23.81 -0.90
CA ALA A 63 7.98 -23.31 0.45
C ALA A 63 6.74 -24.00 1.08
N VAL A 64 5.61 -24.05 0.38
CA VAL A 64 4.39 -24.71 0.86
C VAL A 64 4.63 -26.20 1.13
N VAL A 65 5.30 -26.92 0.23
CA VAL A 65 5.62 -28.34 0.41
C VAL A 65 6.60 -28.55 1.57
N CYS A 66 7.63 -27.72 1.69
CA CYS A 66 8.59 -27.80 2.79
C CYS A 66 7.93 -27.55 4.15
N THR A 67 7.08 -26.53 4.28
CA THR A 67 6.32 -26.26 5.51
C THR A 67 5.31 -27.37 5.81
N LEU A 68 4.68 -27.98 4.80
CA LEU A 68 3.81 -29.14 5.01
C LEU A 68 4.58 -30.36 5.55
N VAL A 69 5.73 -30.69 4.97
CA VAL A 69 6.61 -31.77 5.45
C VAL A 69 7.10 -31.47 6.88
N TYR A 70 7.47 -30.23 7.16
CA TYR A 70 7.80 -29.76 8.50
C TYR A 70 6.64 -29.98 9.48
N LEU A 71 5.40 -29.63 9.12
CA LEU A 71 4.22 -29.82 9.99
C LEU A 71 3.92 -31.30 10.25
N VAL A 72 4.07 -32.17 9.26
CA VAL A 72 3.94 -33.63 9.45
C VAL A 72 4.99 -34.15 10.44
N TRP A 73 6.25 -33.72 10.30
CA TRP A 73 7.31 -34.05 11.25
C TRP A 73 7.05 -33.46 12.65
N ARG A 74 6.60 -32.21 12.71
CA ARG A 74 6.27 -31.47 13.93
C ARG A 74 5.23 -32.21 14.77
N ILE A 75 4.18 -32.69 14.12
CA ILE A 75 3.10 -33.47 14.76
C ILE A 75 3.58 -34.87 15.15
N GLY A 76 4.31 -35.56 14.27
CA GLY A 76 4.68 -36.97 14.48
C GLY A 76 5.86 -37.23 15.43
N TRP A 77 6.80 -36.29 15.56
CA TRP A 77 8.08 -36.53 16.26
C TRP A 77 8.48 -35.49 17.31
N THR A 78 7.93 -34.27 17.30
CA THR A 78 8.34 -33.22 18.24
C THR A 78 7.20 -32.64 19.08
N MET A 79 6.00 -33.23 19.02
CA MET A 79 4.95 -32.90 19.99
C MET A 79 5.39 -33.37 21.39
N PRO A 80 5.47 -32.46 22.38
CA PRO A 80 5.90 -32.82 23.71
C PRO A 80 4.86 -33.72 24.40
N ASP A 81 5.30 -34.60 25.29
CA ASP A 81 4.44 -35.51 26.02
C ASP A 81 4.04 -35.04 27.41
N GLY A 82 3.04 -35.71 27.99
CA GLY A 82 2.58 -35.48 29.36
C GLY A 82 2.16 -34.02 29.60
N ALA A 83 2.64 -33.44 30.70
CA ALA A 83 2.32 -32.08 31.10
C ALA A 83 2.74 -31.03 30.04
N ALA A 84 3.85 -31.22 29.32
CA ALA A 84 4.35 -30.21 28.39
C ALA A 84 3.46 -30.01 27.13
N ARG A 85 2.44 -30.84 26.92
CA ARG A 85 1.43 -30.68 25.84
C ARG A 85 0.72 -29.34 25.85
N TRP A 86 0.53 -28.70 27.02
CA TRP A 86 -0.14 -27.40 27.10
C TRP A 86 0.65 -26.27 26.42
N LEU A 87 1.97 -26.42 26.26
CA LEU A 87 2.80 -25.55 25.42
C LEU A 87 2.77 -26.00 23.96
N GLY A 88 2.91 -27.30 23.71
CA GLY A 88 3.01 -27.86 22.37
C GLY A 88 1.82 -27.55 21.47
N VAL A 89 0.59 -27.60 22.01
CA VAL A 89 -0.65 -27.36 21.23
C VAL A 89 -0.80 -25.90 20.77
N PRO A 90 -0.68 -24.86 21.65
CA PRO A 90 -0.67 -23.47 21.20
C PRO A 90 0.40 -23.14 20.16
N PHE A 91 1.62 -23.68 20.30
CA PHE A 91 2.66 -23.51 19.27
C PHE A 91 2.23 -24.14 17.94
N LEU A 92 1.70 -25.37 17.95
CA LEU A 92 1.20 -26.01 16.74
C LEU A 92 0.06 -25.21 16.07
N VAL A 93 -0.84 -24.61 16.85
CA VAL A 93 -1.90 -23.72 16.33
C VAL A 93 -1.31 -22.49 15.64
N LEU A 94 -0.27 -21.88 16.22
CA LEU A 94 0.44 -20.74 15.61
C LEU A 94 1.19 -21.15 14.32
N GLU A 95 1.80 -22.34 14.31
CA GLU A 95 2.49 -22.91 13.14
C GLU A 95 1.49 -23.22 12.00
N LEU A 96 0.31 -23.79 12.33
CA LEU A 96 -0.79 -24.02 11.39
C LEU A 96 -1.38 -22.71 10.85
N HIS A 97 -1.53 -21.69 11.69
CA HIS A 97 -1.91 -20.35 11.25
C HIS A 97 -0.86 -19.75 10.29
N GLY A 98 0.42 -19.89 10.60
CA GLY A 98 1.52 -19.47 9.72
C GLY A 98 1.50 -20.18 8.37
N PHE A 99 1.23 -21.49 8.35
CA PHE A 99 1.07 -22.25 7.11
C PHE A 99 -0.15 -21.83 6.29
N LEU A 100 -1.31 -21.61 6.93
CA LEU A 100 -2.49 -21.07 6.25
C LEU A 100 -2.21 -19.68 5.66
N ALA A 101 -1.54 -18.81 6.41
CA ALA A 101 -1.13 -17.48 5.93
C ALA A 101 -0.17 -17.56 4.74
N LEU A 102 0.79 -18.50 4.76
CA LEU A 102 1.68 -18.77 3.62
C LEU A 102 0.91 -19.24 2.39
N VAL A 103 -0.03 -20.19 2.54
CA VAL A 103 -0.85 -20.69 1.44
C VAL A 103 -1.72 -19.57 0.85
N LEU A 104 -2.38 -18.78 1.69
CA LEU A 104 -3.19 -17.63 1.25
C LEU A 104 -2.36 -16.53 0.59
N PHE A 105 -1.14 -16.28 1.08
CA PHE A 105 -0.19 -15.37 0.44
C PHE A 105 0.20 -15.87 -0.94
N VAL A 106 0.63 -17.13 -1.07
CA VAL A 106 1.00 -17.75 -2.35
C VAL A 106 -0.15 -17.74 -3.36
N ILE A 107 -1.39 -18.04 -2.93
CA ILE A 107 -2.57 -17.94 -3.79
C ILE A 107 -2.81 -16.49 -4.22
N THR A 108 -2.73 -15.54 -3.29
CA THR A 108 -3.01 -14.12 -3.56
C THR A 108 -1.97 -13.53 -4.50
N THR A 109 -0.69 -13.90 -4.37
CA THR A 109 0.42 -13.36 -5.17
C THR A 109 0.87 -14.31 -6.28
N TRP A 110 0.02 -15.25 -6.72
CA TRP A 110 0.40 -16.27 -7.71
C TRP A 110 0.73 -15.63 -9.06
N ASP A 111 -0.13 -14.74 -9.55
CA ASP A 111 0.14 -13.86 -10.68
C ASP A 111 -0.14 -12.42 -10.26
N VAL A 112 0.65 -11.44 -10.76
CA VAL A 112 0.52 -10.00 -10.41
C VAL A 112 0.46 -9.08 -11.63
N GLU A 113 0.47 -9.66 -12.83
CA GLU A 113 0.75 -9.00 -14.11
C GLU A 113 -0.44 -8.40 -14.91
N PRO A 114 -1.72 -8.84 -14.78
CA PRO A 114 -2.74 -8.56 -15.81
C PRO A 114 -3.22 -7.09 -15.90
N THR A 115 -2.70 -6.20 -15.07
CA THR A 115 -2.95 -4.75 -15.15
C THR A 115 -2.67 -4.19 -16.54
N ARG A 116 -1.51 -4.53 -17.13
CA ARG A 116 -1.04 -3.98 -18.41
C ARG A 116 -1.78 -4.53 -19.62
N GLU A 117 -2.43 -5.69 -19.47
CA GLU A 117 -3.19 -6.35 -20.52
C GLU A 117 -4.64 -5.86 -20.58
N ARG A 118 -5.30 -5.63 -19.42
CA ARG A 118 -6.65 -5.03 -19.38
C ARG A 118 -6.70 -3.58 -19.84
N LEU A 119 -5.62 -2.82 -19.71
CA LEU A 119 -5.51 -1.46 -20.27
C LEU A 119 -5.53 -1.43 -21.82
N ARG A 120 -5.31 -2.56 -22.49
CA ARG A 120 -5.33 -2.65 -23.96
C ARG A 120 -6.72 -2.95 -24.54
N THR A 121 -7.72 -3.24 -23.71
CA THR A 121 -9.05 -3.61 -24.20
C THR A 121 -9.99 -2.41 -24.26
N ALA A 122 -10.27 -1.98 -25.49
CA ALA A 122 -11.17 -0.90 -25.92
C ALA A 122 -10.68 0.55 -25.66
N PRO A 123 -10.36 1.33 -26.70
CA PRO A 123 -10.42 2.79 -26.57
C PRO A 123 -11.86 3.20 -26.21
N ILE A 124 -12.03 4.25 -25.41
CA ILE A 124 -13.36 4.80 -25.10
C ILE A 124 -14.00 5.26 -26.42
N THR A 125 -14.96 4.48 -26.94
CA THR A 125 -15.72 4.80 -28.14
C THR A 125 -16.92 5.66 -27.77
N GLY A 126 -16.67 6.92 -27.40
CA GLY A 126 -17.67 7.88 -26.97
C GLY A 126 -17.05 9.10 -26.29
N PRO A 127 -17.88 10.03 -25.78
CA PRO A 127 -17.43 11.05 -24.84
C PRO A 127 -16.79 10.38 -23.61
N GLN A 128 -15.76 10.98 -23.02
CA GLN A 128 -15.29 10.51 -21.72
C GLN A 128 -16.36 10.84 -20.66
N PRO A 129 -16.66 9.91 -19.73
CA PRO A 129 -17.61 10.18 -18.66
C PRO A 129 -17.04 11.29 -17.76
N ARG A 130 -17.85 12.32 -17.51
CA ARG A 130 -17.49 13.42 -16.63
C ARG A 130 -17.30 12.90 -15.19
N VAL A 131 -16.32 13.44 -14.47
CA VAL A 131 -15.95 12.99 -13.13
C VAL A 131 -16.12 14.10 -12.09
N THR A 132 -16.75 13.80 -10.95
CA THR A 132 -16.66 14.71 -9.78
C THR A 132 -15.50 14.25 -8.90
N VAL A 133 -14.46 15.07 -8.76
CA VAL A 133 -13.31 14.78 -7.91
C VAL A 133 -13.58 15.32 -6.52
N LEU A 134 -13.57 14.45 -5.52
CA LEU A 134 -13.84 14.73 -4.12
C LEU A 134 -12.50 14.72 -3.36
N VAL A 135 -12.12 15.88 -2.82
CA VAL A 135 -10.98 16.02 -1.90
C VAL A 135 -11.54 16.15 -0.48
N ALA A 136 -11.40 15.11 0.34
CA ALA A 136 -11.92 15.10 1.71
C ALA A 136 -10.90 15.67 2.69
N THR A 137 -11.35 16.52 3.62
CA THR A 137 -10.50 17.16 4.64
C THR A 137 -11.29 17.46 5.92
N TYR A 138 -10.59 17.50 7.05
CA TYR A 138 -11.16 17.78 8.38
C TYR A 138 -10.31 18.76 9.19
N ASP A 139 -9.04 18.43 9.46
CA ASP A 139 -8.12 19.29 10.24
C ASP A 139 -6.80 19.61 9.51
N GLU A 140 -6.65 19.15 8.26
CA GLU A 140 -5.42 19.34 7.49
C GLU A 140 -5.23 20.81 7.13
N ARG A 141 -4.12 21.39 7.59
CA ARG A 141 -3.75 22.78 7.30
C ARG A 141 -3.70 23.05 5.80
N LEU A 142 -3.98 24.30 5.42
CA LEU A 142 -3.91 24.78 4.04
C LEU A 142 -2.60 24.43 3.33
N GLU A 143 -1.45 24.42 4.01
CA GLU A 143 -0.16 24.09 3.35
C GLU A 143 -0.04 22.61 2.93
N ARG A 144 -0.92 21.72 3.42
CA ARG A 144 -1.07 20.33 2.96
C ARG A 144 -2.15 20.20 1.90
N LEU A 145 -3.29 20.87 2.11
CA LEU A 145 -4.47 20.78 1.24
C LEU A 145 -4.26 21.50 -0.11
N LEU A 146 -3.62 22.68 -0.11
CA LEU A 146 -3.42 23.50 -1.30
C LEU A 146 -2.65 22.77 -2.42
N PRO A 147 -1.51 22.08 -2.17
CA PRO A 147 -0.84 21.28 -3.19
C PRO A 147 -1.74 20.21 -3.82
N THR A 148 -2.53 19.51 -3.00
CA THR A 148 -3.47 18.46 -3.45
C THR A 148 -4.56 19.03 -4.33
N VAL A 149 -5.23 20.10 -3.89
CA VAL A 149 -6.29 20.77 -4.66
C VAL A 149 -5.76 21.34 -5.98
N ALA A 150 -4.57 21.97 -5.96
CA ALA A 150 -3.95 22.52 -7.16
C ALA A 150 -3.58 21.42 -8.17
N ALA A 151 -3.07 20.27 -7.71
CA ALA A 151 -2.79 19.12 -8.57
C ALA A 151 -4.05 18.45 -9.12
N VAL A 152 -5.10 18.34 -8.29
CA VAL A 152 -6.43 17.85 -8.71
C VAL A 152 -6.99 18.71 -9.85
N LEU A 153 -6.98 20.05 -9.70
CA LEU A 153 -7.44 20.99 -10.74
C LEU A 153 -6.59 20.96 -12.02
N ALA A 154 -5.34 20.50 -11.92
CA ALA A 154 -4.44 20.34 -13.06
C ALA A 154 -4.57 18.99 -13.77
N MET A 155 -5.45 18.09 -13.31
CA MET A 155 -5.66 16.79 -13.96
C MET A 155 -6.30 16.94 -15.34
N HIS A 156 -5.85 16.11 -16.28
CA HIS A 156 -6.39 15.99 -17.61
C HIS A 156 -7.69 15.16 -17.59
N GLY A 157 -8.75 15.67 -18.26
CA GLY A 157 -10.06 15.02 -18.35
C GLY A 157 -11.20 15.97 -17.99
N ASP A 158 -12.42 15.68 -18.43
CA ASP A 158 -13.61 16.45 -18.04
C ASP A 158 -13.99 16.12 -16.59
N HIS A 159 -13.77 17.09 -15.70
CA HIS A 159 -14.02 16.92 -14.28
C HIS A 159 -14.47 18.22 -13.61
N GLU A 160 -15.04 18.06 -12.42
CA GLU A 160 -15.31 19.15 -11.48
C GLU A 160 -14.72 18.82 -10.12
N THR A 161 -14.03 19.78 -9.51
CA THR A 161 -13.30 19.59 -8.25
C THR A 161 -14.12 20.11 -7.09
N TRP A 162 -14.41 19.24 -6.13
CA TRP A 162 -15.14 19.56 -4.92
C TRP A 162 -14.23 19.29 -3.71
N ILE A 163 -14.14 20.28 -2.81
CA ILE A 163 -13.48 20.14 -1.52
C ILE A 163 -14.59 19.88 -0.51
N LEU A 164 -14.54 18.71 0.12
CA LEU A 164 -15.46 18.33 1.18
C LEU A 164 -14.75 18.64 2.51
N ASP A 165 -15.23 19.64 3.22
CA ASP A 165 -14.65 20.07 4.49
C ASP A 165 -15.60 19.75 5.65
N ASP A 166 -15.29 18.67 6.36
CA ASP A 166 -16.02 18.23 7.54
C ASP A 166 -15.62 19.03 8.81
N GLY A 167 -14.75 20.04 8.67
CA GLY A 167 -14.33 20.98 9.71
C GLY A 167 -14.93 22.40 9.60
N ASP A 168 -15.75 22.69 8.58
CA ASP A 168 -16.39 24.00 8.33
C ASP A 168 -15.44 25.22 8.36
N ARG A 169 -14.25 25.14 7.73
CA ARG A 169 -13.20 26.15 7.86
C ARG A 169 -13.33 27.28 6.83
N PRO A 170 -13.56 28.55 7.24
CA PRO A 170 -13.71 29.67 6.31
C PRO A 170 -12.52 29.84 5.37
N GLU A 171 -11.29 29.60 5.85
CA GLU A 171 -10.08 29.71 5.06
C GLU A 171 -9.96 28.64 3.96
N VAL A 172 -10.62 27.49 4.12
CA VAL A 172 -10.73 26.46 3.08
C VAL A 172 -11.76 26.88 2.03
N ALA A 173 -12.86 27.52 2.44
CA ALA A 173 -13.86 28.09 1.52
C ALA A 173 -13.28 29.22 0.66
N GLU A 174 -12.48 30.11 1.26
CA GLU A 174 -11.76 31.18 0.55
C GLU A 174 -10.76 30.60 -0.47
N MET A 175 -9.96 29.60 -0.07
CA MET A 175 -9.04 28.90 -0.96
C MET A 175 -9.78 28.20 -2.11
N ALA A 176 -10.89 27.52 -1.83
CA ALA A 176 -11.72 26.86 -2.83
C ALA A 176 -12.21 27.84 -3.90
N ALA A 177 -12.79 28.96 -3.46
CA ALA A 177 -13.28 30.02 -4.34
C ALA A 177 -12.16 30.66 -5.18
N ALA A 178 -10.98 30.90 -4.59
CA ALA A 178 -9.82 31.46 -5.29
C ALA A 178 -9.26 30.53 -6.38
N LEU A 179 -9.38 29.21 -6.19
CA LEU A 179 -8.92 28.19 -7.14
C LEU A 179 -9.99 27.72 -8.14
N GLY A 180 -11.25 28.15 -7.98
CA GLY A 180 -12.38 27.69 -8.80
C GLY A 180 -12.89 26.29 -8.44
N ALA A 181 -12.54 25.77 -7.25
CA ALA A 181 -13.10 24.53 -6.72
C ALA A 181 -14.41 24.78 -5.98
N ARG A 182 -15.31 23.79 -5.98
CA ARG A 182 -16.56 23.85 -5.23
C ARG A 182 -16.30 23.49 -3.76
N TYR A 183 -16.51 24.43 -2.85
CA TYR A 183 -16.57 24.14 -1.42
C TYR A 183 -17.91 23.47 -1.07
N VAL A 184 -17.86 22.38 -0.30
CA VAL A 184 -19.03 21.64 0.18
C VAL A 184 -18.83 21.28 1.64
N THR A 185 -19.83 21.55 2.47
CA THR A 185 -19.91 21.07 3.85
C THR A 185 -21.30 20.47 4.10
N ARG A 186 -21.56 20.04 5.34
CA ARG A 186 -22.81 19.38 5.73
C ARG A 186 -23.28 19.86 7.10
N PRO A 187 -24.59 19.96 7.34
CA PRO A 187 -25.12 20.45 8.61
C PRO A 187 -25.02 19.45 9.78
N VAL A 188 -24.60 18.21 9.52
CA VAL A 188 -24.51 17.13 10.51
C VAL A 188 -23.25 16.29 10.23
N HIS A 189 -22.35 16.27 11.22
CA HIS A 189 -21.04 15.61 11.14
C HIS A 189 -21.08 14.18 11.70
N ASP A 190 -21.93 13.34 11.12
CA ASP A 190 -22.03 11.92 11.46
C ASP A 190 -21.07 11.06 10.62
N HIS A 191 -20.65 9.90 11.14
CA HIS A 191 -19.87 8.89 10.37
C HIS A 191 -18.56 9.38 9.68
N ALA A 192 -18.00 10.53 10.10
CA ALA A 192 -16.77 11.13 9.55
C ALA A 192 -16.76 11.14 8.00
N LYS A 193 -15.61 10.84 7.38
CA LYS A 193 -15.39 10.78 5.92
C LYS A 193 -16.47 9.98 5.16
N ALA A 194 -16.98 8.88 5.73
CA ALA A 194 -18.05 8.09 5.10
C ALA A 194 -19.37 8.87 5.01
N GLY A 195 -19.73 9.59 6.07
CA GLY A 195 -20.92 10.45 6.09
C GLY A 195 -20.78 11.67 5.17
N ASP A 196 -19.58 12.24 5.11
CA ASP A 196 -19.27 13.38 4.25
C ASP A 196 -19.31 13.02 2.75
N LEU A 197 -18.64 11.92 2.35
CA LEU A 197 -18.75 11.36 1.00
C LEU A 197 -20.21 11.03 0.63
N ASN A 198 -20.99 10.48 1.56
CA ASN A 198 -22.42 10.24 1.34
C ASN A 198 -23.24 11.53 1.23
N SER A 199 -22.81 12.63 1.85
CA SER A 199 -23.43 13.94 1.71
C SER A 199 -23.18 14.51 0.30
N ALA A 200 -21.94 14.45 -0.16
CA ALA A 200 -21.58 14.83 -1.52
C ALA A 200 -22.30 13.96 -2.58
N LEU A 201 -22.37 12.64 -2.37
CA LEU A 201 -22.99 11.68 -3.31
C LEU A 201 -24.48 11.98 -3.61
N ARG A 202 -25.20 12.67 -2.72
CA ARG A 202 -26.58 13.15 -2.95
C ARG A 202 -26.64 14.31 -3.95
N LEU A 203 -25.58 15.11 -4.06
CA LEU A 203 -25.48 16.28 -4.93
C LEU A 203 -24.81 15.96 -6.27
N VAL A 204 -23.98 14.91 -6.33
CA VAL A 204 -23.23 14.49 -7.53
C VAL A 204 -24.19 14.12 -8.67
N THR A 205 -23.96 14.68 -9.86
CA THR A 205 -24.73 14.38 -11.08
C THR A 205 -23.92 13.65 -12.16
N THR A 206 -22.62 13.49 -11.95
CA THR A 206 -21.70 12.79 -12.86
C THR A 206 -21.85 11.26 -12.81
N GLU A 207 -21.26 10.58 -13.78
CA GLU A 207 -21.25 9.10 -13.85
C GLU A 207 -20.25 8.48 -12.89
N LEU A 208 -19.11 9.16 -12.68
CA LEU A 208 -17.99 8.71 -11.86
C LEU A 208 -17.67 9.77 -10.79
N ILE A 209 -17.15 9.30 -9.65
CA ILE A 209 -16.41 10.11 -8.69
C ILE A 209 -14.96 9.65 -8.61
N ALA A 210 -14.04 10.57 -8.34
CA ALA A 210 -12.70 10.24 -7.86
C ALA A 210 -12.55 10.71 -6.42
N VAL A 211 -11.88 9.95 -5.55
CA VAL A 211 -11.73 10.28 -4.13
C VAL A 211 -10.25 10.39 -3.76
N PHE A 212 -9.89 11.53 -3.17
CA PHE A 212 -8.56 11.82 -2.64
C PHE A 212 -8.65 12.31 -1.18
N ASP A 213 -7.68 11.88 -0.37
CA ASP A 213 -7.38 12.49 0.93
C ASP A 213 -6.61 13.81 0.73
N ALA A 214 -6.75 14.74 1.68
CA ALA A 214 -6.16 16.08 1.65
C ALA A 214 -4.65 16.15 1.41
N ASP A 215 -3.90 15.08 1.70
CA ASP A 215 -2.44 14.98 1.56
C ASP A 215 -1.97 14.15 0.35
N HIS A 216 -2.89 13.61 -0.45
CA HIS A 216 -2.61 12.74 -1.59
C HIS A 216 -2.62 13.51 -2.91
N VAL A 217 -1.43 13.95 -3.35
CA VAL A 217 -1.25 14.76 -4.57
C VAL A 217 -1.27 13.87 -5.82
N PRO A 218 -2.26 14.00 -6.73
CA PRO A 218 -2.30 13.22 -7.98
C PRO A 218 -1.30 13.72 -9.03
N GLU A 219 -0.96 12.82 -9.95
CA GLU A 219 -0.29 13.14 -11.22
C GLU A 219 -1.33 13.61 -12.27
N PRO A 220 -0.97 14.48 -13.23
CA PRO A 220 -1.93 15.08 -14.15
C PRO A 220 -2.71 14.09 -15.02
N ASP A 221 -2.20 12.88 -15.23
CA ASP A 221 -2.80 11.85 -16.07
C ASP A 221 -3.67 10.84 -15.30
N PHE A 222 -3.84 11.01 -13.97
CA PHE A 222 -4.59 10.09 -13.10
C PHE A 222 -5.95 9.67 -13.70
N LEU A 223 -6.79 10.64 -14.10
CA LEU A 223 -8.09 10.35 -14.69
C LEU A 223 -7.96 9.66 -16.05
N THR A 224 -7.06 10.14 -16.93
CA THR A 224 -6.87 9.56 -18.26
C THR A 224 -6.38 8.10 -18.25
N ARG A 225 -5.69 7.65 -17.19
CA ARG A 225 -5.26 6.26 -17.03
C ARG A 225 -6.27 5.37 -16.27
N THR A 226 -7.19 5.95 -15.49
CA THR A 226 -8.17 5.21 -14.66
C THR A 226 -9.58 5.18 -15.22
N VAL A 227 -10.06 6.26 -15.85
CA VAL A 227 -11.39 6.35 -16.46
C VAL A 227 -11.65 5.31 -17.57
N PRO A 228 -10.68 4.93 -18.45
CA PRO A 228 -10.93 3.95 -19.51
C PRO A 228 -11.43 2.57 -19.04
N TYR A 229 -11.10 2.15 -17.81
CA TYR A 229 -11.60 0.90 -17.26
C TYR A 229 -13.14 0.86 -17.14
N PHE A 230 -13.81 2.02 -17.03
CA PHE A 230 -15.27 2.11 -16.90
C PHE A 230 -16.03 1.92 -18.23
N ALA A 231 -15.34 1.63 -19.34
CA ALA A 231 -15.94 0.99 -20.51
C ALA A 231 -16.57 -0.38 -20.16
N ASP A 232 -16.12 -1.03 -19.08
CA ASP A 232 -16.84 -2.13 -18.45
C ASP A 232 -18.00 -1.60 -17.57
N GLU A 233 -19.22 -1.72 -18.08
CA GLU A 233 -20.46 -1.33 -17.38
C GLU A 233 -20.66 -2.03 -16.02
N ARG A 234 -20.01 -3.19 -15.80
CA ARG A 234 -20.06 -3.94 -14.52
C ARG A 234 -18.90 -3.62 -13.59
N LEU A 235 -18.01 -2.70 -13.96
CA LEU A 235 -16.96 -2.20 -13.08
C LEU A 235 -17.48 -1.07 -12.19
N ALA A 236 -17.31 -1.20 -10.88
CA ALA A 236 -17.68 -0.19 -9.90
C ALA A 236 -16.51 0.64 -9.36
N LEU A 237 -15.27 0.13 -9.45
CA LEU A 237 -14.11 0.68 -8.76
C LEU A 237 -12.82 0.46 -9.55
N VAL A 238 -11.99 1.48 -9.62
CA VAL A 238 -10.56 1.41 -9.97
C VAL A 238 -9.75 1.99 -8.81
N GLN A 239 -8.89 1.18 -8.18
CA GLN A 239 -7.93 1.61 -7.16
C GLN A 239 -6.54 1.75 -7.78
N THR A 240 -5.77 2.78 -7.42
CA THR A 240 -4.33 2.88 -7.72
C THR A 240 -3.49 2.66 -6.44
N PRO A 241 -2.17 2.38 -6.55
CA PRO A 241 -1.25 2.44 -5.42
C PRO A 241 -1.38 3.70 -4.57
N GLN A 242 -1.05 3.57 -3.28
CA GLN A 242 -0.55 4.67 -2.46
C GLN A 242 0.97 4.52 -2.35
N ASP A 243 1.68 5.59 -2.64
CA ASP A 243 3.13 5.74 -2.49
C ASP A 243 3.38 7.13 -1.86
N PHE A 244 4.57 7.41 -1.35
CA PHE A 244 4.78 8.54 -0.45
C PHE A 244 5.96 9.43 -0.85
N TYR A 245 5.77 10.74 -0.91
CA TYR A 245 6.83 11.66 -1.38
C TYR A 245 7.88 11.95 -0.30
N ASN A 246 7.55 11.83 0.99
CA ASN A 246 8.45 12.05 2.11
C ASN A 246 9.30 10.80 2.42
N THR A 247 10.16 10.41 1.48
CA THR A 247 11.03 9.20 1.52
C THR A 247 12.03 9.09 2.68
N ALA A 248 12.01 10.02 3.63
CA ALA A 248 12.75 9.98 4.89
C ALA A 248 11.83 9.78 6.13
N SER A 249 10.56 9.44 5.93
CA SER A 249 9.60 9.16 7.00
C SER A 249 9.94 7.86 7.76
N PHE A 250 9.26 7.65 8.89
CA PHE A 250 9.41 6.45 9.71
C PHE A 250 8.99 5.16 8.96
N GLU A 251 8.11 5.27 7.97
CA GLU A 251 7.60 4.12 7.21
C GLU A 251 8.57 3.61 6.14
N HIS A 252 9.58 4.40 5.77
CA HIS A 252 10.56 4.04 4.76
C HIS A 252 11.68 3.19 5.36
N HIS A 253 12.06 2.11 4.68
CA HIS A 253 13.10 1.18 5.16
C HIS A 253 14.45 1.88 5.42
N HIS A 254 14.76 2.92 4.64
CA HIS A 254 15.85 3.85 4.89
C HIS A 254 15.54 5.18 4.18
N PRO A 255 16.17 6.31 4.57
CA PRO A 255 16.00 7.57 3.86
C PRO A 255 16.31 7.45 2.36
N GLY A 256 15.45 8.03 1.52
CA GLY A 256 15.54 7.95 0.05
C GLY A 256 15.17 6.59 -0.55
N SER A 257 14.68 5.64 0.26
CA SER A 257 14.11 4.39 -0.23
C SER A 257 12.82 4.65 -1.02
N SER A 258 12.59 3.88 -2.08
CA SER A 258 11.27 3.76 -2.72
C SER A 258 10.46 2.60 -2.16
N LEU A 259 10.89 2.02 -1.03
CA LEU A 259 10.21 0.96 -0.29
C LEU A 259 9.86 1.46 1.11
N HIS A 260 8.56 1.47 1.36
CA HIS A 260 7.90 1.71 2.65
C HIS A 260 7.14 0.45 3.09
N GLU A 261 6.62 0.43 4.32
CA GLU A 261 5.92 -0.74 4.88
C GLU A 261 4.79 -1.26 3.96
N GLU A 262 3.96 -0.36 3.42
CA GLU A 262 2.82 -0.72 2.55
C GLU A 262 3.23 -1.09 1.12
N SER A 263 4.51 -0.96 0.75
CA SER A 263 4.97 -1.30 -0.61
C SER A 263 4.70 -2.75 -1.00
N LEU A 264 4.76 -3.70 -0.06
CA LEU A 264 4.39 -5.09 -0.32
C LEU A 264 2.90 -5.21 -0.67
N PHE A 265 2.06 -4.48 0.05
CA PHE A 265 0.61 -4.51 -0.14
C PHE A 265 0.22 -3.94 -1.51
N TYR A 266 0.63 -2.71 -1.83
CA TYR A 266 0.25 -2.08 -3.10
C TYR A 266 0.95 -2.70 -4.32
N ARG A 267 2.26 -2.98 -4.25
CA ARG A 267 3.01 -3.41 -5.44
C ARG A 267 2.82 -4.89 -5.79
N VAL A 268 2.40 -5.72 -4.82
CA VAL A 268 2.28 -7.18 -4.98
C VAL A 268 0.89 -7.69 -4.59
N ILE A 269 0.41 -7.43 -3.36
CA ILE A 269 -0.81 -8.08 -2.85
C ILE A 269 -2.07 -7.56 -3.55
N GLN A 270 -2.25 -6.25 -3.74
CA GLN A 270 -3.39 -5.67 -4.46
C GLN A 270 -3.38 -6.04 -5.95
N ALA A 271 -2.19 -6.03 -6.58
CA ALA A 271 -2.02 -6.50 -7.96
C ALA A 271 -2.39 -7.98 -8.12
N GLY A 272 -2.01 -8.81 -7.14
CA GLY A 272 -2.42 -10.21 -7.05
C GLY A 272 -3.93 -10.40 -6.85
N LYS A 273 -4.52 -9.66 -5.90
CA LYS A 273 -5.98 -9.62 -5.67
C LYS A 273 -6.77 -9.21 -6.90
N HIS A 274 -6.26 -8.28 -7.71
CA HIS A 274 -6.90 -7.88 -8.97
C HIS A 274 -7.02 -9.04 -9.96
N THR A 275 -6.04 -9.94 -10.01
CA THR A 275 -6.09 -11.14 -10.88
C THR A 275 -7.25 -12.04 -10.50
N ALA A 276 -7.48 -12.21 -9.19
CA ALA A 276 -8.59 -12.95 -8.60
C ALA A 276 -9.92 -12.18 -8.56
N GLY A 277 -9.98 -10.95 -9.10
CA GLY A 277 -11.18 -10.11 -9.09
C GLY A 277 -11.57 -9.57 -7.70
N ALA A 278 -10.63 -9.52 -6.76
CA ALA A 278 -10.84 -9.19 -5.35
C ALA A 278 -10.03 -7.97 -4.88
N ALA A 279 -9.67 -7.07 -5.81
CA ALA A 279 -9.07 -5.77 -5.48
C ALA A 279 -10.09 -4.89 -4.75
N PHE A 280 -9.63 -4.09 -3.79
CA PHE A 280 -10.54 -3.29 -2.96
C PHE A 280 -10.07 -1.85 -2.76
N TRP A 281 -11.02 -0.99 -2.41
CA TRP A 281 -10.80 0.44 -2.18
C TRP A 281 -10.08 0.66 -0.86
N CYS A 282 -9.05 1.52 -0.89
CA CYS A 282 -8.20 1.90 0.25
C CYS A 282 -8.43 3.37 0.66
N GLY A 283 -9.65 3.88 0.54
CA GLY A 283 -10.08 5.20 1.02
C GLY A 283 -9.67 6.38 0.12
N THR A 284 -8.55 6.31 -0.59
CA THR A 284 -8.01 7.38 -1.46
C THR A 284 -7.40 6.79 -2.73
N ASN A 285 -7.06 7.64 -3.70
CA ASN A 285 -6.50 7.31 -5.01
C ASN A 285 -7.38 6.32 -5.80
N ALA A 286 -8.69 6.56 -5.83
CA ALA A 286 -9.64 5.67 -6.46
C ALA A 286 -10.72 6.41 -7.26
N VAL A 287 -11.18 5.77 -8.32
CA VAL A 287 -12.35 6.18 -9.10
C VAL A 287 -13.48 5.18 -8.86
N LEU A 288 -14.70 5.65 -8.64
CA LEU A 288 -15.87 4.83 -8.34
C LEU A 288 -17.06 5.22 -9.23
N ARG A 289 -17.87 4.23 -9.63
CA ARG A 289 -19.10 4.44 -10.40
C ARG A 289 -20.24 4.87 -9.48
N VAL A 290 -20.85 6.01 -9.79
CA VAL A 290 -21.91 6.63 -8.96
C VAL A 290 -23.15 5.75 -8.87
N SER A 291 -23.56 5.10 -9.96
CA SER A 291 -24.70 4.18 -9.95
C SER A 291 -24.46 2.96 -9.05
N ALA A 292 -23.26 2.37 -9.10
CA ALA A 292 -22.89 1.23 -8.27
C ALA A 292 -22.87 1.59 -6.77
N LEU A 293 -22.33 2.77 -6.41
CA LEU A 293 -22.39 3.26 -5.04
C LEU A 293 -23.83 3.48 -4.57
N ARG A 294 -24.69 4.09 -5.39
CA ARG A 294 -26.11 4.31 -5.06
C ARG A 294 -26.88 3.00 -4.89
N GLU A 295 -26.60 1.99 -5.72
CA GLU A 295 -27.20 0.66 -5.63
C GLU A 295 -26.91 -0.03 -4.28
N VAL A 296 -25.70 0.12 -3.75
CA VAL A 296 -25.29 -0.48 -2.46
C VAL A 296 -25.59 0.39 -1.22
N GLY A 297 -26.35 1.48 -1.39
CA GLY A 297 -26.74 2.38 -0.30
C GLY A 297 -25.70 3.44 0.06
N GLY A 298 -24.72 3.69 -0.80
CA GLY A 298 -23.63 4.65 -0.59
C GLY A 298 -22.38 4.02 0.02
N VAL A 299 -21.50 4.88 0.54
CA VAL A 299 -20.31 4.49 1.30
C VAL A 299 -20.75 3.94 2.67
N ALA A 300 -20.21 2.80 3.07
CA ALA A 300 -20.60 2.12 4.32
C ALA A 300 -20.21 2.92 5.57
N THR A 301 -21.08 2.97 6.58
CA THR A 301 -20.91 3.86 7.75
C THR A 301 -20.78 3.14 9.10
N GLU A 302 -20.81 1.80 9.09
CA GLU A 302 -20.88 0.94 10.29
C GLU A 302 -19.50 0.50 10.83
N THR A 303 -18.41 0.95 10.20
CA THR A 303 -17.02 0.64 10.55
C THR A 303 -16.13 1.85 10.27
N LEU A 304 -14.93 1.89 10.88
CA LEU A 304 -13.87 2.88 10.59
C LEU A 304 -13.05 2.54 9.31
N THR A 305 -13.48 1.51 8.59
CA THR A 305 -12.90 1.02 7.33
C THR A 305 -14.01 0.99 6.27
N GLU A 306 -14.58 2.17 6.02
CA GLU A 306 -15.71 2.39 5.14
C GLU A 306 -15.43 1.89 3.71
N ASP A 307 -14.19 2.01 3.30
CA ASP A 307 -13.65 1.70 1.98
C ASP A 307 -13.71 0.21 1.65
N PHE A 308 -13.17 -0.61 2.55
CA PHE A 308 -13.17 -2.06 2.45
C PHE A 308 -14.60 -2.61 2.56
N HIS A 309 -15.40 -2.09 3.50
CA HIS A 309 -16.78 -2.53 3.67
C HIS A 309 -17.67 -2.16 2.47
N THR A 310 -17.49 -0.96 1.89
CA THR A 310 -18.15 -0.56 0.63
C THR A 310 -17.77 -1.51 -0.50
N THR A 311 -16.48 -1.87 -0.61
CA THR A 311 -16.05 -2.86 -1.62
C THR A 311 -16.71 -4.22 -1.41
N MET A 312 -16.85 -4.70 -0.17
CA MET A 312 -17.56 -5.96 0.13
C MET A 312 -19.03 -5.90 -0.31
N ARG A 313 -19.71 -4.76 -0.17
CA ARG A 313 -21.08 -4.57 -0.66
C ARG A 313 -21.16 -4.61 -2.18
N LEU A 314 -20.25 -3.89 -2.86
CA LEU A 314 -20.14 -3.89 -4.32
C LEU A 314 -19.95 -5.32 -4.85
N HIS A 315 -19.00 -6.07 -4.31
CA HIS A 315 -18.78 -7.48 -4.68
C HIS A 315 -20.01 -8.37 -4.40
N ARG A 316 -20.71 -8.17 -3.28
CA ARG A 316 -21.93 -8.91 -2.95
C ARG A 316 -23.09 -8.62 -3.90
N ALA A 317 -23.16 -7.40 -4.44
CA ALA A 317 -24.10 -7.01 -5.49
C ALA A 317 -23.65 -7.45 -6.91
N GLY A 318 -22.51 -8.13 -7.04
CA GLY A 318 -21.99 -8.64 -8.32
C GLY A 318 -21.18 -7.65 -9.13
N TRP A 319 -20.79 -6.51 -8.54
CA TRP A 319 -19.90 -5.54 -9.19
C TRP A 319 -18.45 -6.00 -9.19
N ARG A 320 -17.74 -5.65 -10.27
CA ARG A 320 -16.32 -5.91 -10.47
C ARG A 320 -15.48 -4.73 -9.99
N THR A 321 -14.23 -5.02 -9.64
CA THR A 321 -13.23 -4.04 -9.22
C THR A 321 -11.93 -4.23 -10.00
N ALA A 322 -11.19 -3.15 -10.16
CA ALA A 322 -9.90 -3.14 -10.85
C ALA A 322 -8.81 -2.50 -9.98
N TYR A 323 -7.57 -2.93 -10.19
CA TYR A 323 -6.40 -2.28 -9.65
C TYR A 323 -5.53 -1.82 -10.82
N HIS A 324 -5.20 -0.53 -10.82
CA HIS A 324 -4.27 0.05 -11.77
C HIS A 324 -2.93 0.23 -11.06
N ASN A 325 -2.02 -0.74 -11.19
CA ASN A 325 -0.73 -0.83 -10.50
C ASN A 325 0.32 0.20 -10.99
N GLU A 326 -0.07 1.47 -11.07
CA GLU A 326 0.79 2.59 -11.44
C GLU A 326 0.70 3.68 -10.38
N VAL A 327 1.83 4.25 -9.97
CA VAL A 327 1.85 5.34 -8.98
C VAL A 327 1.41 6.63 -9.66
N LEU A 328 0.11 6.91 -9.55
CA LEU A 328 -0.58 8.08 -10.10
C LEU A 328 -0.94 9.14 -9.05
N ALA A 329 -0.60 8.92 -7.78
CA ALA A 329 -0.72 9.89 -6.70
C ALA A 329 0.30 9.59 -5.61
N SER A 330 0.75 10.61 -4.89
CA SER A 330 1.73 10.50 -3.80
C SER A 330 1.23 11.20 -2.53
N GLY A 331 1.13 10.45 -1.42
CA GLY A 331 0.68 10.94 -0.11
C GLY A 331 1.82 11.36 0.82
N LEU A 332 1.48 11.72 2.06
CA LEU A 332 2.42 11.99 3.14
C LEU A 332 2.43 10.84 4.17
N ALA A 333 3.50 10.02 4.17
CA ALA A 333 3.67 8.96 5.16
C ALA A 333 3.86 9.52 6.59
N ALA A 334 3.58 8.70 7.60
CA ALA A 334 3.76 9.05 9.00
C ALA A 334 5.22 9.43 9.34
N GLY A 335 5.42 10.71 9.69
CA GLY A 335 6.74 11.24 10.06
C GLY A 335 7.27 10.79 11.43
N THR A 336 6.44 10.16 12.27
CA THR A 336 6.83 9.71 13.62
C THR A 336 6.24 8.33 13.96
N PRO A 337 6.89 7.55 14.87
CA PRO A 337 6.34 6.27 15.35
C PRO A 337 4.96 6.41 16.00
N ALA A 338 4.69 7.54 16.67
CA ALA A 338 3.41 7.79 17.34
C ALA A 338 2.27 8.01 16.32
N ALA A 339 2.51 8.79 15.26
CA ALA A 339 1.55 8.99 14.18
C ALA A 339 1.27 7.67 13.45
N PHE A 340 2.32 6.91 13.11
CA PHE A 340 2.21 5.59 12.51
C PHE A 340 1.38 4.63 13.36
N TYR A 341 1.68 4.53 14.66
CA TYR A 341 0.94 3.66 15.56
C TYR A 341 -0.54 4.07 15.71
N ALA A 342 -0.84 5.37 15.74
CA ALA A 342 -2.21 5.87 15.77
C ALA A 342 -2.99 5.50 14.49
N GLN A 343 -2.37 5.62 13.32
CA GLN A 343 -2.93 5.19 12.03
C GLN A 343 -3.18 3.69 12.00
N ARG A 344 -2.19 2.86 12.32
CA ARG A 344 -2.33 1.39 12.34
C ARG A 344 -3.30 0.88 13.41
N ARG A 345 -3.54 1.65 14.49
CA ARG A 345 -4.63 1.35 15.45
C ARG A 345 -6.03 1.60 14.90
N ARG A 346 -6.22 2.52 13.95
CA ARG A 346 -7.51 2.74 13.26
C ARG A 346 -7.80 1.63 12.24
N TRP A 347 -6.76 1.16 11.54
CA TRP A 347 -6.83 0.03 10.59
C TRP A 347 -6.78 -1.35 11.24
N GLY A 348 -6.36 -1.42 12.51
CA GLY A 348 -6.33 -2.66 13.30
C GLY A 348 -7.73 -3.24 13.53
N PRO A 349 -7.85 -4.33 14.31
CA PRO A 349 -9.09 -5.09 14.43
C PRO A 349 -10.19 -4.34 15.19
N VAL A 350 -10.85 -3.42 14.50
CA VAL A 350 -12.26 -3.12 14.70
C VAL A 350 -13.00 -4.46 14.56
N PRO A 351 -13.84 -4.86 15.54
CA PRO A 351 -14.63 -6.09 15.42
C PRO A 351 -15.39 -6.07 14.09
N CYS A 352 -15.10 -7.04 13.22
CA CYS A 352 -15.41 -6.95 11.79
C CYS A 352 -16.92 -7.08 11.55
N ARG A 353 -17.67 -5.99 11.74
CA ARG A 353 -19.11 -5.87 11.45
C ARG A 353 -19.41 -6.15 9.97
N CYS A 354 -18.41 -6.00 9.09
CA CYS A 354 -18.46 -6.39 7.68
C CYS A 354 -18.81 -7.88 7.47
N CYS A 355 -18.56 -8.74 8.47
CA CYS A 355 -18.92 -10.16 8.46
C CYS A 355 -20.15 -10.50 9.32
N ALA A 356 -20.72 -9.52 10.03
CA ALA A 356 -21.96 -9.72 10.77
C ALA A 356 -23.14 -9.72 9.79
N PRO A 357 -24.12 -10.64 9.91
CA PRO A 357 -25.31 -10.59 9.08
C PRO A 357 -26.10 -9.31 9.35
N THR A 358 -26.31 -8.51 8.32
CA THR A 358 -27.33 -7.45 8.33
C THR A 358 -28.70 -8.12 8.47
N THR A 359 -29.26 -8.14 9.68
CA THR A 359 -30.70 -8.39 9.87
C THR A 359 -31.49 -7.32 9.13
N PRO A 360 -32.57 -7.69 8.43
CA PRO A 360 -33.40 -6.77 7.65
C PRO A 360 -34.18 -5.79 8.54
#